data_AF-A0AA47NC33-F1
#
_entry.id   AF-A0AA47NC33-F1
#
_cell.length_a   1.000
_cell.length_b   1.000
_cell.length_c   1.000
_cell.angle_alpha   90.00
_cell.angle_beta   90.00
_cell.angle_gamma   90.00
#
_symmetry.space_group_name_H-M   'P 1'
#
loop_
_entity.id
_entity.type
_entity.pdbx_description
1 polymer ?
#
loop_
_entity_poly.entity_id
_entity_poly.type
_entity_poly.pdbx_seq_one_letter_code
_entity_poly.pdbx_strand_id
1 'polypeptide(L)'
;MIQQMMKVNVSMFKANMLLCFPPSVEHGGVGRLRPALKKYACGLTLDPNTAHRRLSLSEDHREVKWVREDQSHPDHPERFDSRSQVLCREGLTGRCYWEVERRGAVDIGVTYRGITRRGGGDDSGLGRNNKSWRLHCYGGDRYTVHYNGSRTFISLPPPVSTRVGVCLDRPAGSLSFYRVSPGVGGSSHTLTHIHTFWTTFTQEDLLPGFGFGLYGSGSSVSLCEL
;
A
#
# COMPACT_ATOMS: atom_id res chain seq x y z
N MET A 1 -18.18 17.73 37.81
CA MET A 1 -17.03 17.81 36.88
C MET A 1 -17.51 17.28 35.53
N ILE A 2 -18.06 18.10 34.62
CA ILE A 2 -17.34 18.99 33.66
C ILE A 2 -16.31 18.14 32.89
N GLN A 3 -16.29 17.91 31.57
CA GLN A 3 -16.90 18.44 30.32
C GLN A 3 -16.73 17.33 29.24
N GLN A 4 -17.63 17.13 28.26
CA GLN A 4 -17.50 17.57 26.84
C GLN A 4 -16.12 17.28 26.20
N MET A 5 -15.93 16.63 25.05
CA MET A 5 -16.63 16.64 23.76
C MET A 5 -16.19 15.39 22.96
N MET A 6 -17.09 14.78 22.20
CA MET A 6 -16.82 14.40 20.79
C MET A 6 -18.18 14.36 20.09
N LYS A 7 -18.72 15.55 19.83
CA LYS A 7 -19.69 15.71 18.74
C LYS A 7 -18.92 15.41 17.47
N VAL A 8 -19.11 14.22 16.92
CA VAL A 8 -18.74 13.93 15.54
C VAL A 8 -19.56 14.89 14.69
N ASN A 9 -18.90 15.94 14.22
CA ASN A 9 -19.52 16.96 13.40
C ASN A 9 -19.78 16.30 12.04
N VAL A 10 -21.03 15.86 11.83
CA VAL A 10 -21.53 15.37 10.54
C VAL A 10 -21.71 16.58 9.63
N SER A 11 -20.59 17.16 9.21
CA SER A 11 -20.53 18.24 8.22
C SER A 11 -19.21 18.16 7.45
N MET A 12 -18.96 17.02 6.81
CA MET A 12 -18.04 16.95 5.67
C MET A 12 -18.52 15.99 4.59
N PHE A 13 -19.85 15.90 4.39
CA PHE A 13 -20.42 15.36 3.16
C PHE A 13 -20.60 16.54 2.17
N LYS A 14 -19.52 16.87 1.45
CA LYS A 14 -19.48 17.50 0.11
C LYS A 14 -18.12 18.17 -0.12
N ALA A 15 -17.13 17.35 -0.45
CA ALA A 15 -15.94 17.67 -1.25
C ALA A 15 -14.99 16.46 -1.20
N ASN A 16 -15.43 15.30 -1.71
CA ASN A 16 -14.62 14.08 -1.66
C ASN A 16 -13.56 14.07 -2.78
N MET A 17 -12.71 15.09 -2.77
CA MET A 17 -11.52 15.20 -3.60
C MET A 17 -10.40 15.90 -2.79
N LEU A 18 -10.18 15.46 -1.55
CA LEU A 18 -8.92 15.74 -0.86
C LEU A 18 -7.84 14.87 -1.50
N LEU A 19 -7.07 15.50 -2.38
CA LEU A 19 -5.81 14.97 -2.90
C LEU A 19 -4.87 14.72 -1.72
N CYS A 20 -4.18 13.58 -1.69
CA CYS A 20 -3.21 13.27 -0.63
C CYS A 20 -2.15 14.35 -0.42
N PHE A 21 -1.87 15.13 -1.46
CA PHE A 21 -1.08 16.33 -1.35
C PHE A 21 -1.95 17.48 -1.88
N PRO A 22 -2.32 18.48 -1.07
CA PRO A 22 -3.01 19.64 -1.59
C PRO A 22 -2.13 20.29 -2.67
N PRO A 23 -2.69 20.62 -3.85
CA PRO A 23 -1.93 21.35 -4.86
C PRO A 23 -1.55 22.71 -4.28
N SER A 24 -0.30 23.14 -4.49
CA SER A 24 0.03 24.55 -4.43
C SER A 24 -0.93 25.29 -5.37
N VAL A 25 -1.63 26.30 -4.83
CA VAL A 25 -2.76 26.97 -5.48
C VAL A 25 -2.34 27.53 -6.84
N GLU A 26 -2.68 26.82 -7.91
CA GLU A 26 -2.86 27.41 -9.24
C GLU A 26 -4.25 27.01 -9.76
N HIS A 27 -5.02 28.01 -10.15
CA HIS A 27 -6.42 27.91 -10.52
C HIS A 27 -6.61 27.05 -11.78
N GLY A 28 -7.56 26.09 -11.72
CA GLY A 28 -8.27 25.60 -12.90
C GLY A 28 -8.15 24.10 -13.17
N GLY A 29 -9.31 23.42 -13.16
CA GLY A 29 -9.55 22.22 -13.97
C GLY A 29 -9.33 20.87 -13.31
N VAL A 30 -10.37 20.04 -13.34
CA VAL A 30 -10.28 18.59 -13.21
C VAL A 30 -9.23 18.06 -14.20
N GLY A 31 -8.25 17.29 -13.74
CA GLY A 31 -7.48 16.40 -14.62
C GLY A 31 -5.97 16.63 -14.79
N ARG A 32 -5.20 16.97 -13.73
CA ARG A 32 -3.74 16.81 -13.80
C ARG A 32 -3.10 16.39 -12.47
N LEU A 33 -3.47 15.18 -12.02
CA LEU A 33 -2.93 14.54 -10.81
C LEU A 33 -1.43 14.24 -10.88
N ARG A 34 -0.87 14.04 -12.09
CA ARG A 34 0.49 13.53 -12.27
C ARG A 34 1.63 14.50 -11.89
N PRO A 35 1.68 15.79 -12.31
CA PRO A 35 2.84 16.63 -12.01
C PRO A 35 3.08 16.80 -10.50
N ALA A 36 2.00 17.00 -9.74
CA ALA A 36 2.08 17.17 -8.30
C ALA A 36 2.46 15.87 -7.56
N LEU A 37 1.96 14.71 -8.01
CA LEU A 37 2.31 13.41 -7.41
C LEU A 37 3.70 12.92 -7.81
N LYS A 38 4.14 13.18 -9.05
CA LYS A 38 5.48 12.85 -9.53
C LYS A 38 6.57 13.54 -8.70
N LYS A 39 6.30 14.74 -8.16
CA LYS A 39 7.21 15.41 -7.22
C LYS A 39 7.54 14.56 -5.99
N TYR A 40 6.61 13.70 -5.58
CA TYR A 40 6.76 12.82 -4.42
C TYR A 40 6.98 11.35 -4.82
N ALA A 41 7.29 11.08 -6.10
CA ALA A 41 7.56 9.73 -6.55
C ALA A 41 8.78 9.16 -5.81
N CYS A 42 8.65 7.93 -5.32
CA CYS A 42 9.71 7.23 -4.61
C CYS A 42 10.21 6.05 -5.45
N GLY A 43 11.53 5.99 -5.64
CA GLY A 43 12.18 4.76 -6.08
C GLY A 43 12.18 3.77 -4.94
N LEU A 44 11.56 2.60 -5.15
CA LEU A 44 11.51 1.51 -4.18
C LEU A 44 12.18 0.28 -4.76
N THR A 45 12.77 -0.53 -3.90
CA THR A 45 13.34 -1.84 -4.24
C THR A 45 12.99 -2.86 -3.16
N LEU A 46 12.73 -4.09 -3.59
CA LEU A 46 12.40 -5.19 -2.69
C LEU A 46 13.65 -5.63 -1.92
N ASP A 47 13.48 -5.93 -0.63
CA ASP A 47 14.55 -6.45 0.20
C ASP A 47 14.54 -7.99 0.22
N PRO A 48 15.47 -8.66 -0.49
CA PRO A 48 15.60 -10.11 -0.48
C PRO A 48 15.91 -10.69 0.90
N ASN A 49 16.39 -9.89 1.86
CA ASN A 49 16.63 -10.34 3.24
C ASN A 49 15.33 -10.48 4.04
N THR A 50 14.25 -9.83 3.61
CA THR A 50 12.93 -9.91 4.26
C THR A 50 12.02 -10.96 3.61
N ALA A 51 12.27 -11.28 2.34
CA ALA A 51 11.40 -12.10 1.51
C ALA A 51 11.21 -13.52 2.07
N HIS A 52 9.95 -13.93 2.25
CA HIS A 52 9.65 -15.32 2.59
C HIS A 52 10.17 -16.30 1.52
N ARG A 53 10.51 -17.53 1.92
CA ARG A 53 11.10 -18.56 1.04
C ARG A 53 10.27 -18.88 -0.20
N ARG A 54 8.95 -18.73 -0.15
CA ARG A 54 8.04 -18.92 -1.30
C ARG A 54 7.87 -17.69 -2.21
N LEU A 55 8.74 -16.69 -2.09
CA LEU A 55 8.72 -15.50 -2.92
C LEU A 55 9.95 -15.47 -3.82
N SER A 56 9.71 -15.48 -5.12
CA SER A 56 10.75 -15.30 -6.14
C SER A 56 10.82 -13.83 -6.52
N LEU A 57 12.01 -13.23 -6.46
CA LEU A 57 12.25 -11.83 -6.80
C LEU A 57 12.93 -11.75 -8.16
N SER A 58 12.61 -10.71 -8.94
CA SER A 58 13.36 -10.38 -10.15
C SER A 58 14.78 -9.90 -9.80
N GLU A 59 15.69 -9.99 -10.78
CA GLU A 59 17.09 -9.57 -10.64
C GLU A 59 17.23 -8.07 -10.29
N ASP A 60 16.35 -7.23 -10.84
CA ASP A 60 16.30 -5.80 -10.53
C ASP A 60 15.62 -5.49 -9.19
N HIS A 61 15.17 -6.52 -8.46
CA HIS A 61 14.42 -6.42 -7.20
C HIS A 61 13.19 -5.52 -7.26
N ARG A 62 12.50 -5.47 -8.41
CA ARG A 62 11.28 -4.68 -8.56
C ARG A 62 10.01 -5.50 -8.71
N GLU A 63 10.14 -6.78 -9.00
CA GLU A 63 9.03 -7.71 -9.09
C GLU A 63 9.18 -8.83 -8.06
N VAL A 64 8.06 -9.21 -7.45
CA VAL A 64 7.94 -10.39 -6.60
C VAL A 64 6.77 -11.24 -7.06
N LYS A 65 7.02 -12.55 -7.13
CA LYS A 65 6.04 -13.58 -7.49
C LYS A 65 5.92 -14.59 -6.36
N TRP A 66 4.69 -14.98 -6.07
CA TRP A 66 4.47 -16.15 -5.23
C TRP A 66 4.67 -17.43 -6.04
N VAL A 67 5.46 -18.34 -5.49
CA VAL A 67 5.78 -19.65 -6.07
C VAL A 67 5.51 -20.76 -5.06
N ARG A 68 5.31 -22.00 -5.53
CA ARG A 68 5.03 -23.13 -4.61
C ARG A 68 6.31 -23.63 -3.96
N GLU A 69 7.39 -23.61 -4.71
CA GLU A 69 8.70 -24.12 -4.35
C GLU A 69 9.46 -23.10 -3.52
N ASP A 70 10.14 -23.59 -2.49
CA ASP A 70 11.02 -22.76 -1.68
C ASP A 70 12.23 -22.30 -2.52
N GLN A 71 12.47 -20.99 -2.50
CA GLN A 71 13.62 -20.35 -3.11
C GLN A 71 14.83 -20.46 -2.18
N SER A 72 16.03 -20.49 -2.76
CA SER A 72 17.31 -20.61 -2.06
C SER A 72 17.76 -19.29 -1.42
N HIS A 73 16.88 -18.69 -0.61
CA HIS A 73 17.21 -17.47 0.14
C HIS A 73 18.05 -17.80 1.38
N PRO A 74 19.18 -17.11 1.62
CA PRO A 74 19.97 -17.30 2.83
C PRO A 74 19.19 -17.00 4.10
N ASP A 75 19.49 -17.69 5.20
CA ASP A 75 18.86 -17.37 6.48
C ASP A 75 19.22 -15.95 6.95
N HIS A 76 18.22 -15.21 7.42
CA HIS A 76 18.37 -13.83 7.85
C HIS A 76 17.36 -13.49 8.96
N PRO A 77 17.73 -12.73 10.01
CA PRO A 77 16.83 -12.39 11.11
C PRO A 77 15.59 -11.57 10.66
N GLU A 78 15.74 -10.73 9.64
CA GLU A 78 14.63 -9.94 9.09
C GLU A 78 13.69 -10.73 8.16
N ARG A 79 13.98 -12.01 7.89
CA ARG A 79 13.20 -12.82 6.96
C ARG A 79 11.87 -13.24 7.57
N PHE A 80 10.77 -13.04 6.84
CA PHE A 80 9.51 -13.66 7.23
C PHE A 80 9.58 -15.18 7.06
N ASP A 81 9.35 -15.94 8.14
CA ASP A 81 9.46 -17.41 8.11
C ASP A 81 8.13 -18.13 7.83
N SER A 82 7.00 -17.50 8.16
CA SER A 82 5.68 -18.13 8.11
C SER A 82 4.71 -17.39 7.19
N ARG A 83 4.85 -16.06 7.08
CA ARG A 83 3.99 -15.22 6.24
C ARG A 83 4.67 -15.03 4.89
N SER A 84 3.98 -15.32 3.79
CA SER A 84 4.48 -15.04 2.43
C SER A 84 4.47 -13.53 2.15
N GLN A 85 5.44 -12.81 2.73
CA GLN A 85 5.58 -11.35 2.66
C GLN A 85 7.02 -10.95 2.34
N VAL A 86 7.16 -9.73 1.82
CA VAL A 86 8.44 -9.06 1.56
C VAL A 86 8.25 -7.56 1.83
N LEU A 87 9.29 -6.90 2.33
CA LEU A 87 9.32 -5.44 2.47
C LEU A 87 10.27 -4.81 1.43
N CYS A 88 10.10 -3.52 1.19
CA CYS A 88 11.09 -2.72 0.49
C CYS A 88 12.26 -2.34 1.40
N ARG A 89 13.39 -1.98 0.81
CA ARG A 89 14.60 -1.54 1.51
C ARG A 89 14.46 -0.13 2.06
N GLU A 90 13.73 0.72 1.36
CA GLU A 90 13.64 2.14 1.65
C GLU A 90 12.65 2.43 2.78
N GLY A 91 13.15 3.00 3.87
CA GLY A 91 12.35 3.56 4.95
C GLY A 91 11.77 4.92 4.55
N LEU A 92 10.45 5.02 4.47
CA LEU A 92 9.75 6.25 4.11
C LEU A 92 9.60 7.18 5.30
N THR A 93 10.29 8.31 5.24
CA THR A 93 10.33 9.30 6.34
C THR A 93 9.46 10.54 6.09
N GLY A 94 8.92 10.71 4.89
CA GLY A 94 8.18 11.91 4.49
C GLY A 94 7.00 11.64 3.58
N ARG A 95 6.71 12.59 2.70
CA ARG A 95 5.71 12.42 1.65
C ARG A 95 6.25 11.50 0.57
N CYS A 96 5.48 10.50 0.19
CA CYS A 96 5.89 9.51 -0.79
C CYS A 96 4.70 9.01 -1.60
N TYR A 97 4.92 8.81 -2.89
CA TYR A 97 3.97 8.23 -3.82
C TYR A 97 4.66 7.12 -4.63
N TRP A 98 3.99 5.99 -4.77
CA TRP A 98 4.43 4.90 -5.64
C TRP A 98 3.22 4.19 -6.25
N GLU A 99 3.43 3.59 -7.42
CA GLU A 99 2.44 2.71 -8.07
C GLU A 99 2.98 1.29 -8.14
N VAL A 100 2.07 0.32 -8.04
CA VAL A 100 2.37 -1.09 -8.30
C VAL A 100 1.41 -1.66 -9.32
N GLU A 101 1.96 -2.45 -10.23
CA GLU A 101 1.20 -3.35 -11.09
C GLU A 101 1.05 -4.68 -10.36
N ARG A 102 -0.17 -5.24 -10.34
CA ARG A 102 -0.43 -6.51 -9.66
C ARG A 102 -1.11 -7.52 -10.56
N ARG A 103 -0.83 -8.80 -10.31
CA ARG A 103 -1.57 -9.93 -10.85
C ARG A 103 -2.14 -10.76 -9.71
N GLY A 104 -3.40 -11.16 -9.83
CA GLY A 104 -4.06 -11.99 -8.83
C GLY A 104 -4.37 -11.24 -7.53
N ALA A 105 -4.39 -11.99 -6.43
CA ALA A 105 -4.71 -11.47 -5.11
C ALA A 105 -3.43 -11.14 -4.34
N VAL A 106 -3.28 -9.88 -3.93
CA VAL A 106 -2.05 -9.36 -3.32
C VAL A 106 -2.39 -8.43 -2.17
N ASP A 107 -1.55 -8.44 -1.15
CA ASP A 107 -1.55 -7.46 -0.07
C ASP A 107 -0.55 -6.35 -0.40
N ILE A 108 -0.97 -5.09 -0.26
CA ILE A 108 -0.14 -3.90 -0.43
C ILE A 108 -0.27 -3.10 0.86
N GLY A 109 0.85 -2.77 1.50
CA GLY A 109 0.80 -2.07 2.77
C GLY A 109 2.08 -1.34 3.11
N VAL A 110 2.07 -0.76 4.31
CA VAL A 110 3.25 -0.21 4.96
C VAL A 110 3.30 -0.70 6.40
N THR A 111 4.50 -0.80 6.95
CA THR A 111 4.71 -1.22 8.33
C THR A 111 5.91 -0.54 8.95
N TYR A 112 5.88 -0.38 10.27
CA TYR A 112 7.09 -0.06 11.02
C TYR A 112 8.11 -1.20 10.96
N ARG A 113 9.39 -0.85 11.06
CA ARG A 113 10.51 -1.80 11.06
C ARG A 113 10.35 -2.92 12.10
N GLY A 114 9.80 -2.58 13.28
CA GLY A 114 9.61 -3.52 14.39
C GLY A 114 8.43 -4.50 14.26
N ILE A 115 7.93 -4.78 13.05
CA ILE A 115 6.96 -5.87 12.82
C ILE A 115 7.60 -7.23 13.12
N THR A 116 6.84 -8.15 13.69
CA THR A 116 7.35 -9.49 14.00
C THR A 116 7.65 -10.24 12.69
N ARG A 117 8.86 -10.81 12.59
CA ARG A 117 9.28 -11.58 11.41
C ARG A 117 8.94 -13.06 11.49
N ARG A 118 8.81 -13.58 12.70
CA ARG A 118 8.68 -15.02 12.98
C ARG A 118 7.28 -15.41 13.45
N GLY A 119 6.89 -16.63 13.09
CA GLY A 119 5.65 -17.25 13.52
C GLY A 119 4.42 -16.86 12.69
N GLY A 120 3.40 -17.73 12.72
CA GLY A 120 2.17 -17.59 11.94
C GLY A 120 1.07 -16.75 12.60
N GLY A 121 1.36 -16.09 13.73
CA GLY A 121 0.42 -15.24 14.46
C GLY A 121 0.07 -13.94 13.73
N ASP A 122 -0.82 -13.15 14.31
CA ASP A 122 -1.25 -11.87 13.73
C ASP A 122 -0.18 -10.78 13.83
N ASP A 123 0.73 -10.88 14.81
CA ASP A 123 1.84 -9.93 14.98
C ASP A 123 2.81 -9.88 13.80
N SER A 124 2.90 -10.94 12.99
CA SER A 124 3.75 -11.00 11.80
C SER A 124 3.03 -10.67 10.49
N GLY A 125 1.71 -10.61 10.51
CA GLY A 125 0.90 -10.34 9.30
C GLY A 125 0.67 -8.85 9.08
N LEU A 126 0.92 -8.37 7.86
CA LEU A 126 0.56 -7.00 7.46
C LEU A 126 -0.93 -6.73 7.71
N GLY A 127 -1.25 -5.58 8.29
CA GLY A 127 -2.60 -5.13 8.63
C GLY A 127 -3.26 -5.89 9.79
N ARG A 128 -2.61 -6.92 10.35
CA ARG A 128 -3.17 -7.73 11.45
C ARG A 128 -2.72 -7.30 12.83
N ASN A 129 -1.88 -6.27 12.90
CA ASN A 129 -1.34 -5.69 14.13
C ASN A 129 -1.45 -4.17 14.09
N ASN A 130 -1.07 -3.51 15.18
CA ASN A 130 -1.06 -2.05 15.31
C ASN A 130 0.21 -1.37 14.73
N LYS A 131 1.09 -2.12 14.04
CA LYS A 131 2.33 -1.63 13.42
C LYS A 131 2.25 -1.59 11.89
N SER A 132 1.11 -1.96 11.30
CA SER A 132 0.98 -2.11 9.86
C SER A 132 -0.43 -1.80 9.36
N TRP A 133 -0.48 -1.28 8.15
CA TRP A 133 -1.70 -0.92 7.43
C TRP A 133 -1.68 -1.58 6.06
N ARG A 134 -2.80 -2.18 5.65
CA ARG A 134 -2.83 -3.03 4.46
C ARG A 134 -4.12 -2.84 3.66
N LEU A 135 -3.95 -2.75 2.34
CA LEU A 135 -4.98 -3.01 1.35
C LEU A 135 -4.79 -4.43 0.78
N HIS A 136 -5.78 -5.30 0.96
CA HIS A 136 -5.87 -6.54 0.21
C HIS A 136 -6.62 -6.29 -1.09
N CYS A 137 -5.96 -6.54 -2.21
CA CYS A 137 -6.57 -6.52 -3.53
C CYS A 137 -6.97 -7.92 -3.92
N TYR A 138 -8.25 -8.13 -4.25
CA TYR A 138 -8.67 -9.35 -4.94
C TYR A 138 -8.32 -9.22 -6.44
N GLY A 139 -8.40 -10.32 -7.21
CA GLY A 139 -8.07 -10.32 -8.65
C GLY A 139 -8.89 -9.37 -9.55
N GLY A 140 -9.81 -8.57 -9.00
CA GLY A 140 -10.56 -7.51 -9.68
C GLY A 140 -10.57 -6.21 -8.87
N ASP A 141 -11.71 -5.51 -8.83
CA ASP A 141 -11.88 -4.20 -8.13
C ASP A 141 -12.59 -4.31 -6.77
N ARG A 142 -12.39 -5.46 -6.13
CA ARG A 142 -12.78 -5.70 -4.76
C ARG A 142 -11.54 -5.55 -3.89
N TYR A 143 -11.73 -4.99 -2.70
CA TYR A 143 -10.65 -4.76 -1.76
C TYR A 143 -11.12 -5.03 -0.33
N THR A 144 -10.16 -5.34 0.54
CA THR A 144 -10.39 -5.29 1.99
C THR A 144 -9.26 -4.51 2.65
N VAL A 145 -9.59 -3.47 3.40
CA VAL A 145 -8.61 -2.72 4.19
C VAL A 145 -8.50 -3.32 5.58
N HIS A 146 -7.26 -3.44 6.07
CA HIS A 146 -6.95 -4.06 7.34
C HIS A 146 -6.03 -3.20 8.19
N TYR A 147 -6.38 -3.08 9.47
CA TYR A 147 -5.56 -2.47 10.51
C TYR A 147 -5.91 -3.11 11.86
N ASN A 148 -4.89 -3.55 12.60
CA ASN A 148 -5.03 -4.10 13.96
C ASN A 148 -6.17 -5.12 14.11
N GLY A 149 -6.26 -6.06 13.16
CA GLY A 149 -7.29 -7.12 13.14
C GLY A 149 -8.67 -6.68 12.62
N SER A 150 -8.93 -5.37 12.55
CA SER A 150 -10.15 -4.84 11.92
C SER A 150 -10.07 -4.99 10.40
N ARG A 151 -11.22 -5.23 9.77
CA ARG A 151 -11.35 -5.38 8.31
C ARG A 151 -12.57 -4.64 7.78
N THR A 152 -12.41 -3.93 6.67
CA THR A 152 -13.53 -3.29 5.96
C THR A 152 -13.48 -3.66 4.48
N PHE A 153 -14.58 -4.19 3.97
CA PHE A 153 -14.71 -4.56 2.56
C PHE A 153 -15.12 -3.35 1.72
N ILE A 154 -14.48 -3.19 0.57
CA ILE A 154 -14.70 -2.10 -0.38
C ILE A 154 -14.83 -2.69 -1.78
N SER A 155 -15.81 -2.23 -2.55
CA SER A 155 -15.98 -2.60 -3.95
C SER A 155 -16.13 -1.33 -4.78
N LEU A 156 -15.34 -1.21 -5.84
CA LEU A 156 -15.49 -0.13 -6.80
C LEU A 156 -16.24 -0.62 -8.04
N PRO A 157 -17.06 0.24 -8.68
CA PRO A 157 -17.67 -0.08 -9.96
C PRO A 157 -16.60 -0.12 -11.07
N PRO A 158 -16.86 -0.79 -12.21
CA PRO A 158 -15.96 -0.81 -13.37
C PRO A 158 -15.47 0.58 -13.82
N PRO A 159 -14.34 0.68 -14.55
CA PRO A 159 -13.54 -0.42 -15.10
C PRO A 159 -12.54 -1.01 -14.10
N VAL A 160 -12.25 -2.30 -14.27
CA VAL A 160 -11.22 -3.01 -13.48
C VAL A 160 -9.83 -2.47 -13.78
N SER A 161 -9.00 -2.31 -12.74
CA SER A 161 -7.58 -2.02 -12.92
C SER A 161 -6.69 -2.89 -12.05
N THR A 162 -5.60 -3.34 -12.67
CA THR A 162 -4.50 -4.06 -12.03
C THR A 162 -3.46 -3.14 -11.40
N ARG A 163 -3.61 -1.82 -11.51
CA ARG A 163 -2.66 -0.87 -10.94
C ARG A 163 -3.19 -0.17 -9.71
N VAL A 164 -2.37 -0.13 -8.66
CA VAL A 164 -2.66 0.52 -7.39
C VAL A 164 -1.62 1.59 -7.09
N GLY A 165 -2.09 2.80 -6.83
CA GLY A 165 -1.29 3.91 -6.36
C GLY A 165 -1.38 4.01 -4.85
N VAL A 166 -0.26 4.22 -4.18
CA VAL A 166 -0.20 4.40 -2.74
C VAL A 166 0.44 5.75 -2.46
N CYS A 167 -0.16 6.47 -1.54
CA CYS A 167 0.27 7.81 -1.18
C CYS A 167 0.38 7.93 0.32
N LEU A 168 1.57 8.28 0.79
CA LEU A 168 1.88 8.53 2.19
C LEU A 168 2.14 10.03 2.37
N ASP A 169 1.39 10.67 3.26
CA ASP A 169 1.72 12.00 3.79
C ASP A 169 1.93 11.86 5.30
N ARG A 170 3.19 11.62 5.72
CA ARG A 170 3.49 11.47 7.14
C ARG A 170 3.17 12.72 7.98
N PRO A 171 3.58 13.94 7.56
CA PRO A 171 3.20 15.16 8.30
C PRO A 171 1.69 15.33 8.49
N ALA A 172 0.89 15.00 7.48
CA ALA A 172 -0.57 15.07 7.58
C ALA A 172 -1.21 13.83 8.23
N GLY A 173 -0.43 12.79 8.52
CA GLY A 173 -0.91 11.55 9.13
C GLY A 173 -1.85 10.75 8.23
N SER A 174 -1.59 10.71 6.91
CA SER A 174 -2.45 9.99 5.96
C SER A 174 -1.70 8.95 5.16
N LEU A 175 -2.34 7.80 4.96
CA LEU A 175 -1.95 6.76 4.01
C LEU A 175 -3.16 6.41 3.16
N SER A 176 -3.10 6.72 1.87
CA SER A 176 -4.22 6.49 0.96
C SER A 176 -3.85 5.54 -0.17
N PHE A 177 -4.87 4.80 -0.59
CA PHE A 177 -4.80 3.86 -1.69
C PHE A 177 -5.74 4.28 -2.81
N TYR A 178 -5.28 4.11 -4.04
CA TYR A 178 -5.98 4.49 -5.25
C TYR A 178 -5.96 3.36 -6.27
N ARG A 179 -7.07 3.16 -6.96
CA ARG A 179 -7.11 2.43 -8.22
C ARG A 179 -6.63 3.36 -9.32
N VAL A 180 -5.62 2.94 -10.08
CA VAL A 180 -5.04 3.72 -11.18
C VAL A 180 -5.57 3.18 -12.49
N SER A 181 -6.47 3.90 -13.16
CA SER A 181 -7.04 3.46 -14.43
C SER A 181 -6.43 4.27 -15.59
N PRO A 182 -6.36 3.71 -16.81
CA PRO A 182 -6.09 4.51 -18.01
C PRO A 182 -7.10 5.66 -18.10
N GLY A 183 -6.62 6.86 -18.40
CA GLY A 183 -7.45 8.04 -18.57
C GLY A 183 -8.19 8.03 -19.90
N VAL A 184 -9.30 8.76 -19.95
CA VAL A 184 -10.09 8.94 -21.17
C VAL A 184 -9.21 9.63 -22.22
N GLY A 185 -9.03 9.01 -23.39
CA GLY A 185 -8.17 9.52 -24.46
C GLY A 185 -6.68 9.17 -24.34
N GLY A 186 -6.29 8.26 -23.43
CA GLY A 186 -4.95 7.63 -23.42
C GLY A 186 -3.79 8.50 -22.92
N SER A 187 -4.03 9.77 -22.56
CA SER A 187 -2.97 10.74 -22.25
C SER A 187 -2.64 10.89 -20.75
N SER A 188 -3.44 10.33 -19.85
CA SER A 188 -3.21 10.39 -18.39
C SER A 188 -3.71 9.14 -17.68
N HIS A 189 -3.35 8.94 -16.41
CA HIS A 189 -4.03 7.96 -15.54
C HIS A 189 -5.04 8.68 -14.66
N THR A 190 -6.20 8.06 -14.44
CA THR A 190 -7.22 8.49 -13.49
C THR A 190 -7.01 7.76 -12.17
N LEU A 191 -6.92 8.50 -11.07
CA LEU A 191 -6.89 7.93 -9.71
C LEU A 191 -8.30 7.89 -9.13
N THR A 192 -8.82 6.70 -8.87
CA THR A 192 -10.04 6.51 -8.08
C THR A 192 -9.65 6.17 -6.66
N HIS A 193 -10.10 6.95 -5.68
CA HIS A 193 -9.83 6.67 -4.26
C HIS A 193 -10.44 5.33 -3.83
N ILE A 194 -9.67 4.54 -3.10
CA ILE A 194 -10.13 3.29 -2.48
C ILE A 194 -10.36 3.53 -0.99
N HIS A 195 -9.32 3.99 -0.28
CA HIS A 195 -9.37 4.20 1.17
C HIS A 195 -8.23 5.09 1.66
N THR A 196 -8.43 5.74 2.81
CA THR A 196 -7.40 6.48 3.55
C THR A 196 -7.40 6.06 5.00
N PHE A 197 -6.25 5.63 5.50
CA PHE A 197 -5.99 5.54 6.92
C PHE A 197 -5.52 6.90 7.44
N TRP A 198 -6.10 7.31 8.56
CA TRP A 198 -5.68 8.50 9.31
C TRP A 198 -5.02 8.05 10.61
N THR A 199 -3.77 8.44 10.81
CA THR A 199 -2.99 8.04 11.98
C THR A 199 -1.80 8.96 12.18
N THR A 200 -1.35 9.11 13.42
CA THR A 200 -0.08 9.75 13.72
C THR A 200 1.02 8.72 13.58
N PHE A 201 1.84 8.82 12.54
CA PHE A 201 2.98 7.93 12.38
C PHE A 201 4.09 8.30 13.38
N THR A 202 4.35 7.41 14.33
CA THR A 202 5.18 7.71 15.51
C THR A 202 6.63 7.27 15.39
N GLN A 203 6.96 6.36 14.46
CA GLN A 203 8.32 5.84 14.29
C GLN A 203 9.08 6.55 13.17
N GLU A 204 10.40 6.37 13.15
CA GLU A 204 11.32 7.07 12.25
C GLU A 204 11.00 6.85 10.77
N ASP A 205 10.62 5.62 10.40
CA ASP A 205 10.32 5.22 9.02
C ASP A 205 9.11 4.29 8.91
N LEU A 206 8.60 4.17 7.69
CA LEU A 206 7.63 3.16 7.28
C LEU A 206 8.20 2.41 6.08
N LEU A 207 8.17 1.10 6.15
CA LEU A 207 8.60 0.21 5.08
C LEU A 207 7.38 -0.22 4.26
N PRO A 208 7.33 0.07 2.95
CA PRO A 208 6.38 -0.56 2.05
C PRO A 208 6.54 -2.08 2.07
N GLY A 209 5.44 -2.80 1.91
CA GLY A 209 5.46 -4.26 1.95
C GLY A 209 4.34 -4.88 1.14
N PHE A 210 4.63 -6.10 0.69
CA PHE A 210 3.75 -6.90 -0.15
C PHE A 210 3.55 -8.28 0.46
N GLY A 211 2.34 -8.81 0.34
CA GLY A 211 1.98 -10.12 0.88
C GLY A 211 1.13 -10.94 -0.09
N PHE A 212 1.19 -12.25 0.09
CA PHE A 212 0.57 -13.22 -0.80
C PHE A 212 -0.19 -14.29 0.01
N GLY A 213 -1.42 -14.58 -0.42
CA GLY A 213 -2.21 -15.65 0.17
C GLY A 213 -1.80 -17.04 -0.33
N LEU A 214 -2.03 -18.08 0.48
CA LEU A 214 -1.63 -19.47 0.19
C LEU A 214 -2.26 -20.06 -1.09
N TYR A 215 -3.37 -19.50 -1.57
CA TYR A 215 -4.09 -19.98 -2.76
C TYR A 215 -3.77 -19.17 -4.04
N GLY A 216 -2.86 -18.19 -3.96
CA GLY A 216 -2.60 -17.24 -5.03
C GLY A 216 -1.54 -17.70 -6.03
N SER A 217 -1.57 -18.94 -6.53
CA SER A 217 -0.55 -19.40 -7.50
C SER A 217 -0.49 -18.48 -8.72
N GLY A 218 0.69 -17.90 -8.98
CA GLY A 218 0.90 -16.95 -10.07
C GLY A 218 0.52 -15.50 -9.76
N SER A 219 0.22 -15.17 -8.50
CA SER A 219 0.07 -13.77 -8.07
C SER A 219 1.42 -13.08 -8.01
N SER A 220 1.46 -11.81 -8.41
CA SER A 220 2.68 -11.01 -8.49
C SER A 220 2.43 -9.54 -8.22
N VAL A 221 3.48 -8.85 -7.80
CA VAL A 221 3.52 -7.40 -7.68
C VAL A 221 4.80 -6.90 -8.34
N SER A 222 4.68 -5.85 -9.14
CA SER A 222 5.81 -5.19 -9.81
C SER A 222 5.74 -3.68 -9.53
N LEU A 223 6.82 -3.12 -8.99
CA LEU A 223 6.95 -1.69 -8.74
C LEU A 223 7.01 -0.93 -10.07
N CYS A 224 6.15 0.07 -10.26
CA CYS A 224 6.12 0.86 -11.48
C CYS A 224 7.18 1.97 -11.47
N GLU A 225 7.71 2.28 -12.66
CA GLU A 225 8.46 3.52 -12.90
C GLU A 225 7.50 4.70 -13.10
N LEU A 226 7.79 5.84 -12.47
CA LEU A 226 6.93 7.02 -12.44
C LEU A 226 7.57 8.26 -13.06
#